data_AF-A0A0V0R9D4-F1
#
_entry.id   AF-A0A0V0R9D4-F1
#
_cell.length_a   1.000
_cell.length_b   1.000
_cell.length_c   1.000
_cell.angle_alpha   90.00
_cell.angle_beta   90.00
_cell.angle_gamma   90.00
#
_symmetry.space_group_name_H-M   'P 1'
#
loop_
_entity.id
_entity.type
_entity.pdbx_description
1 polymer ?
#
loop_
_entity_poly.entity_id
_entity_poly.type
_entity_poly.pdbx_seq_one_letter_code
_entity_poly.pdbx_strand_id
1 'polypeptide(L)'
;MFKYLLLALLLVSVTFAEVSKEDSENFAECLSEIKYTCDESVETQDYDECKVDDDEDVEDWSGAEYFGKLKDCYNAVADDLDGDCKKMYQAMADCNGSVLGFALALLALVALLI
;
A
#
# COMPACT_ATOMS: atom_id res chain seq x y z
N MET A 1 -27.51 -6.78 -16.69
CA MET A 1 -27.68 -5.88 -15.53
C MET A 1 -27.13 -6.50 -14.24
N PHE A 2 -27.48 -7.75 -13.90
CA PHE A 2 -26.98 -8.42 -12.68
C PHE A 2 -25.44 -8.53 -12.59
N LYS A 3 -24.76 -8.75 -13.73
CA LYS A 3 -23.28 -8.83 -13.80
C LYS A 3 -22.57 -7.54 -13.37
N TYR A 4 -23.09 -6.37 -13.75
CA TYR A 4 -22.54 -5.08 -13.36
C TYR A 4 -22.80 -4.75 -11.89
N LEU A 5 -23.90 -5.28 -11.34
CA LEU A 5 -24.22 -5.15 -9.91
C LEU A 5 -23.27 -5.99 -9.04
N LEU A 6 -22.96 -7.21 -9.49
CA LEU A 6 -21.94 -8.07 -8.87
C LEU A 6 -20.54 -7.46 -8.94
N LEU A 7 -20.19 -6.84 -10.06
CA LEU A 7 -18.91 -6.15 -10.22
C LEU A 7 -18.78 -4.96 -9.26
N ALA A 8 -19.83 -4.16 -9.13
CA ALA A 8 -19.86 -3.05 -8.17
C ALA A 8 -19.79 -3.53 -6.72
N LEU A 9 -20.46 -4.64 -6.38
CA LEU A 9 -20.39 -5.26 -5.06
C LEU A 9 -18.98 -5.80 -4.76
N LEU A 10 -18.34 -6.44 -5.75
CA LEU A 10 -16.97 -6.94 -5.64
C LEU A 10 -15.96 -5.82 -5.44
N LEU A 11 -16.07 -4.74 -6.22
CA LEU A 11 -15.25 -3.54 -6.08
C LEU A 11 -15.36 -2.95 -4.67
N VAL A 12 -16.59 -2.78 -4.17
CA VAL A 12 -16.85 -2.31 -2.81
C VAL A 12 -16.23 -3.26 -1.78
N SER A 13 -16.45 -4.57 -1.89
CA SER A 13 -15.88 -5.51 -0.91
C SER A 13 -14.35 -5.52 -0.87
N VAL A 14 -13.66 -5.21 -1.96
CA VAL A 14 -12.19 -5.13 -1.97
C VAL A 14 -11.68 -3.77 -1.51
N THR A 15 -12.39 -2.68 -1.79
CA THR A 15 -12.04 -1.37 -1.23
C THR A 15 -12.24 -1.30 0.28
N PHE A 16 -13.10 -2.14 0.85
CA PHE A 16 -13.35 -2.21 2.30
C PHE A 16 -12.83 -3.51 2.94
N ALA A 17 -12.06 -4.32 2.22
CA ALA A 17 -11.46 -5.52 2.78
C ALA A 17 -10.36 -5.11 3.76
N GLU A 18 -10.36 -5.70 4.95
CA GLU A 18 -9.23 -5.65 5.87
C GLU A 18 -7.97 -6.23 5.21
N VAL A 19 -6.79 -5.86 5.71
CA VAL A 19 -5.51 -6.41 5.25
C VAL A 19 -5.55 -7.94 5.33
N SER A 20 -5.48 -8.60 4.18
CA SER A 20 -5.45 -10.06 4.18
C SER A 20 -4.07 -10.58 4.60
N LYS A 21 -4.04 -11.84 5.05
CA LYS A 21 -2.77 -12.53 5.34
C LYS A 21 -1.87 -12.61 4.10
N GLU A 22 -2.46 -12.82 2.93
CA GLU A 22 -1.75 -12.91 1.65
C GLU A 22 -1.13 -11.55 1.27
N ASP A 23 -1.85 -10.44 1.48
CA ASP A 23 -1.33 -9.08 1.29
C ASP A 23 -0.13 -8.80 2.20
N SER A 24 -0.23 -9.22 3.46
CA SER A 24 0.87 -9.10 4.43
C SER A 24 2.10 -9.94 4.04
N GLU A 25 1.88 -11.17 3.55
CA GLU A 25 2.96 -12.06 3.09
C GLU A 25 3.65 -11.49 1.85
N ASN A 26 2.89 -11.03 0.87
CA ASN A 26 3.42 -10.39 -0.34
C ASN A 26 4.19 -9.10 -0.04
N PHE A 27 3.69 -8.29 0.89
CA PHE A 27 4.39 -7.10 1.36
C PHE A 27 5.72 -7.45 2.03
N ALA A 28 5.72 -8.44 2.93
CA ALA A 28 6.91 -8.88 3.64
C ALA A 28 7.96 -9.49 2.69
N GLU A 29 7.53 -10.27 1.70
CA GLU A 29 8.41 -10.81 0.66
C GLU A 29 9.05 -9.67 -0.14
N CYS A 30 8.26 -8.70 -0.60
CA CYS A 30 8.76 -7.53 -1.32
C CYS A 30 9.78 -6.72 -0.49
N LEU A 31 9.49 -6.46 0.80
CA LEU A 31 10.42 -5.78 1.70
C LEU A 31 11.74 -6.54 1.89
N SER A 32 11.71 -7.87 1.85
CA SER A 32 12.91 -8.70 2.03
C SER A 32 13.91 -8.59 0.87
N GLU A 33 13.43 -8.15 -0.30
CA GLU A 33 14.27 -7.92 -1.48
C GLU A 33 14.91 -6.52 -1.48
N ILE A 34 14.44 -5.60 -0.63
CA ILE A 34 14.98 -4.25 -0.52
C ILE A 34 16.36 -4.29 0.15
N LYS A 35 17.35 -3.73 -0.53
CA LYS A 35 18.68 -3.51 0.05
C LYS A 35 18.67 -2.26 0.92
N TYR A 36 18.64 -2.45 2.23
CA TYR A 36 18.83 -1.39 3.23
C TYR A 36 20.24 -0.81 3.11
N THR A 37 20.34 0.30 2.40
CA THR A 37 21.61 0.96 2.03
C THR A 37 21.63 2.42 2.44
N CYS A 38 20.53 2.92 3.01
CA CYS A 38 20.45 4.23 3.64
C CYS A 38 21.00 4.15 5.06
N ASP A 39 21.98 5.00 5.38
CA ASP A 39 22.55 5.15 6.73
C ASP A 39 22.07 6.46 7.41
N GLU A 40 21.17 7.20 6.75
CA GLU A 40 20.55 8.40 7.30
C GLU A 40 19.32 8.02 8.14
N SER A 41 19.27 8.53 9.38
CA SER A 41 18.05 8.45 10.18
C SER A 41 17.05 9.48 9.66
N VAL A 42 16.00 9.02 8.99
CA VAL A 42 14.91 9.89 8.54
C VAL A 42 13.80 9.88 9.58
N GLU A 43 13.46 11.06 10.09
CA GLU A 43 12.28 11.23 10.94
C GLU A 43 11.03 11.31 10.06
N THR A 44 10.40 10.16 9.82
CA THR A 44 9.19 10.10 8.98
C THR A 44 8.02 10.93 9.54
N GLN A 45 8.06 11.31 10.82
CA GLN A 45 7.04 12.15 11.46
C GLN A 45 7.04 13.60 10.97
N ASP A 46 8.11 14.05 10.30
CA ASP A 46 8.17 15.40 9.72
C ASP A 46 7.29 15.54 8.47
N TYR A 47 6.88 14.41 7.87
CA TYR A 47 6.08 14.35 6.66
C TYR A 47 4.59 14.25 7.02
N ASP A 48 3.78 15.16 6.48
CA ASP A 48 2.34 15.19 6.77
C ASP A 48 1.64 13.92 6.27
N GLU A 49 2.11 13.33 5.18
CA GLU A 49 1.63 12.08 4.58
C GLU A 49 1.86 10.86 5.48
N CYS A 50 2.84 10.94 6.38
CA CYS A 50 3.17 9.88 7.33
C CYS A 50 2.41 10.01 8.65
N LYS A 51 1.68 11.10 8.86
CA LYS A 51 0.92 11.31 10.09
C LYS A 51 -0.38 10.52 10.05
N VAL A 52 -0.64 9.86 11.16
CA VAL A 52 -1.94 9.26 11.47
C VAL A 52 -2.61 10.24 12.42
N ASP A 53 -3.84 10.66 12.11
CA ASP A 53 -4.59 11.49 13.05
C ASP A 53 -4.82 10.67 14.33
N ASP A 54 -4.60 11.28 15.50
CA ASP A 54 -4.75 10.59 16.79
C ASP A 54 -6.19 10.09 17.03
N ASP A 55 -7.15 10.61 16.26
CA ASP A 55 -8.57 10.22 16.28
C ASP A 55 -8.91 9.09 15.29
N GLU A 56 -7.96 8.64 14.45
CA GLU A 56 -8.14 7.53 13.50
C GLU A 56 -7.57 6.21 14.05
N ASP A 57 -8.45 5.27 14.39
CA ASP A 57 -8.03 3.91 14.73
C ASP A 57 -7.58 3.19 13.45
N VAL A 58 -6.28 2.87 13.37
CA VAL A 58 -5.69 2.11 12.25
C VAL A 58 -6.36 0.74 12.05
N GLU A 59 -7.01 0.22 13.09
CA GLU A 59 -7.80 -1.02 13.05
C GLU A 59 -9.05 -0.90 12.17
N ASP A 60 -9.56 0.32 11.94
CA ASP A 60 -10.73 0.57 11.09
C ASP A 60 -10.37 0.78 9.61
N TRP A 61 -9.07 0.84 9.28
CA TRP A 61 -8.63 1.06 7.90
C TRP A 61 -8.81 -0.19 7.05
N SER A 62 -9.34 0.02 5.84
CA SER A 62 -9.23 -1.01 4.82
C SER A 62 -7.76 -1.27 4.48
N GLY A 63 -7.44 -2.47 3.98
CA GLY A 63 -6.09 -2.76 3.52
C GLY A 63 -5.63 -1.80 2.40
N ALA A 64 -6.56 -1.39 1.53
CA ALA A 64 -6.26 -0.42 0.48
C ALA A 64 -5.89 0.96 1.04
N GLU A 65 -6.57 1.40 2.10
CA GLU A 65 -6.28 2.67 2.80
C GLU A 65 -4.96 2.59 3.55
N TYR A 66 -4.71 1.49 4.25
CA TYR A 66 -3.45 1.25 4.97
C TYR A 66 -2.23 1.26 4.05
N PHE A 67 -2.22 0.43 3.01
CA PHE A 67 -1.11 0.38 2.06
C PHE A 67 -1.04 1.65 1.20
N GLY A 68 -2.16 2.32 0.95
CA GLY A 68 -2.21 3.63 0.30
C GLY A 68 -1.49 4.71 1.10
N LYS A 69 -1.83 4.89 2.39
CA LYS A 69 -1.17 5.85 3.29
C LYS A 69 0.34 5.58 3.39
N LEU A 70 0.74 4.33 3.59
CA LEU A 70 2.16 3.99 3.69
C LEU A 70 2.92 4.27 2.39
N LYS A 71 2.31 3.97 1.24
CA LYS A 71 2.89 4.32 -0.06
C LYS A 71 3.09 5.83 -0.18
N ASP A 72 2.09 6.62 0.17
CA ASP A 72 2.17 8.08 0.04
C ASP A 72 3.22 8.67 1.00
N CYS A 73 3.25 8.20 2.24
CA CYS A 73 4.29 8.52 3.22
C CYS A 73 5.71 8.23 2.69
N TYR A 74 5.97 7.02 2.20
CA TYR A 74 7.30 6.67 1.72
C TYR A 74 7.69 7.38 0.41
N ASN A 75 6.73 7.75 -0.43
CA ASN A 75 7.00 8.59 -1.61
C ASN A 75 7.39 10.01 -1.19
N ALA A 76 6.68 10.61 -0.24
CA ALA A 76 7.01 11.94 0.28
C ALA A 76 8.43 11.96 0.86
N VAL A 77 8.76 10.95 1.67
CA VAL A 77 10.12 10.76 2.19
C VAL A 77 11.14 10.62 1.07
N ALA A 78 10.86 9.81 0.05
CA ALA A 78 11.81 9.61 -1.02
C ALA A 78 11.99 10.84 -1.91
N ASP A 79 10.98 11.70 -2.05
CA ASP A 79 11.06 12.91 -2.85
C ASP A 79 12.05 13.92 -2.27
N ASP A 80 12.18 13.97 -0.95
CA ASP A 80 13.13 14.82 -0.23
C ASP A 80 14.54 14.23 -0.07
N LEU A 81 14.72 12.95 -0.42
CA LEU A 81 15.99 12.25 -0.35
C LEU A 81 16.66 12.11 -1.73
N ASP A 82 17.97 11.85 -1.68
CA ASP A 82 18.80 11.57 -2.84
C ASP A 82 19.51 10.22 -2.74
N GLY A 83 20.09 9.78 -3.87
CA GLY A 83 20.99 8.62 -3.90
C GLY A 83 20.33 7.30 -3.50
N ASP A 84 21.00 6.53 -2.64
CA ASP A 84 20.53 5.20 -2.23
C ASP A 84 19.40 5.26 -1.19
N CYS A 85 19.32 6.34 -0.40
CA CYS A 85 18.18 6.60 0.48
C CYS A 85 16.89 6.81 -0.31
N LYS A 86 16.91 7.66 -1.36
CA LYS A 86 15.77 7.81 -2.27
C LYS A 86 15.31 6.48 -2.84
N LYS A 87 16.23 5.66 -3.36
CA LYS A 87 15.90 4.36 -3.96
C LYS A 87 15.29 3.39 -2.95
N MET A 88 15.81 3.38 -1.72
CA MET A 88 15.29 2.53 -0.65
C MET A 88 13.84 2.89 -0.30
N TYR A 89 13.54 4.18 -0.09
CA TYR A 89 12.19 4.63 0.24
C TYR A 89 11.22 4.52 -0.96
N GLN A 90 11.68 4.75 -2.19
CA GLN A 90 10.90 4.43 -3.39
C GLN A 90 10.56 2.94 -3.48
N ALA A 91 11.52 2.05 -3.19
CA ALA A 91 11.26 0.61 -3.17
C ALA A 91 10.23 0.22 -2.09
N MET A 92 10.26 0.87 -0.92
CA MET A 92 9.22 0.67 0.11
C MET A 92 7.85 1.15 -0.37
N ALA A 93 7.78 2.32 -1.02
CA ALA A 93 6.54 2.82 -1.60
C ALA A 93 6.01 1.89 -2.71
N ASP A 94 6.90 1.35 -3.56
CA ASP A 94 6.56 0.40 -4.60
C ASP A 94 6.04 -0.93 -4.03
N CYS A 95 6.61 -1.42 -2.91
CA CYS A 95 6.09 -2.62 -2.22
C CYS A 95 4.69 -2.41 -1.66
N ASN A 96 4.40 -1.24 -1.09
CA ASN A 96 3.03 -0.91 -0.66
C ASN A 96 2.09 -0.79 -1.88
N GLY A 97 2.57 -0.20 -2.98
CA GLY A 97 1.82 -0.08 -4.23
C GLY A 97 1.56 -1.40 -4.97
N SER A 98 2.46 -2.38 -4.86
CA SER A 98 2.31 -3.69 -5.52
C SER A 98 1.20 -4.51 -4.86
N VAL A 99 1.04 -4.42 -3.54
CA VAL A 99 -0.07 -5.03 -2.79
C VAL A 99 -1.42 -4.48 -3.27
N LEU A 100 -1.52 -3.15 -3.45
CA LEU A 100 -2.68 -2.52 -4.07
C LEU A 100 -2.93 -3.02 -5.50
N GLY A 101 -1.84 -3.22 -6.27
CA GLY A 101 -1.88 -3.74 -7.63
C GLY A 101 -2.35 -5.20 -7.71
N PHE A 102 -1.93 -6.07 -6.79
CA PHE A 102 -2.38 -7.45 -6.70
C PHE A 102 -3.87 -7.55 -6.34
N ALA A 103 -4.32 -6.75 -5.36
CA ALA A 103 -5.74 -6.66 -5.02
C ALA A 103 -6.61 -6.24 -6.23
N LEU A 104 -6.13 -5.27 -7.02
CA LEU A 104 -6.79 -4.81 -8.25
C LEU A 104 -6.69 -5.83 -9.41
N ALA A 105 -5.59 -6.57 -9.52
CA ALA A 105 -5.40 -7.59 -10.56
C ALA A 105 -6.28 -8.83 -10.32
N LEU A 106 -6.45 -9.25 -9.06
CA LEU A 106 -7.39 -10.29 -8.67
C LEU A 106 -8.83 -9.88 -9.01
N LEU A 107 -9.21 -8.62 -8.75
CA LEU A 107 -10.51 -8.07 -9.16
C LEU A 107 -10.71 -8.12 -10.68
N ALA A 108 -9.70 -7.74 -11.47
CA ALA A 108 -9.77 -7.79 -12.92
C ALA A 108 -9.91 -9.23 -13.46
N LEU A 109 -9.22 -10.19 -12.84
CA LEU A 109 -9.35 -11.61 -13.16
C LEU A 109 -10.75 -12.15 -12.83
N VAL A 110 -11.31 -11.79 -11.66
CA VAL A 110 -12.68 -12.17 -11.29
C VAL A 110 -13.69 -11.52 -12.24
N ALA A 111 -13.50 -10.26 -12.62
CA ALA A 111 -14.34 -9.58 -13.61
C ALA A 111 -14.29 -10.22 -15.00
N LEU A 112 -13.16 -10.81 -15.41
CA LEU A 112 -13.02 -11.54 -16.68
C LEU A 112 -13.66 -12.94 -16.65
N LEU A 113 -13.86 -13.52 -15.46
CA LEU A 113 -14.48 -14.84 -15.28
C LEU A 113 -16.03 -14.79 -15.22
N ILE A 114 -16.63 -13.60 -15.18
CA ILE A 114 -18.09 -13.36 -15.07
C ILE A 114 -18.68 -12.90 -16.41
#